data_AF-A0A923TVI0-F1
#
_entry.id   AF-A0A923TVI0-F1
#
_cell.length_a   1.000
_cell.length_b   1.000
_cell.length_c   1.000
_cell.angle_alpha   90.00
_cell.angle_beta   90.00
_cell.angle_gamma   90.00
#
_symmetry.space_group_name_H-M   'P 1'
#
loop_
_entity.id
_entity.type
_entity.pdbx_description
1 polymer ?
#
loop_
_entity_poly.entity_id
_entity_poly.type
_entity_poly.pdbx_seq_one_letter_code
_entity_poly.pdbx_strand_id
1 'polypeptide(L)'
;MNQLIPLLLYNDECGVCRKIANWVIRRAKNDSGEATLTVKPIGENPAALKLLNPNLSIWDAYATIHLLMPGGQMRLGGEAVAEVFRNIPGTTWFSWIFSVHLLGLRPFQSVLNVAYEILAAARPIFGCESCGTPSPFIQFLRGILLKVTGKHEVRPHLGTPLLKSSIRPS
;
A
#
# COMPACT_ATOMS: atom_id res chain seq x y z
N MET A 1 14.68 12.41 -11.53
CA MET A 1 13.52 13.25 -11.15
C MET A 1 13.81 13.86 -9.79
N ASN A 2 13.80 15.19 -9.65
CA ASN A 2 13.91 15.84 -8.34
C ASN A 2 12.51 15.88 -7.71
N GLN A 3 12.16 14.85 -6.93
CA GLN A 3 10.99 14.92 -6.05
C GLN A 3 11.31 15.89 -4.91
N LEU A 4 10.55 16.99 -4.85
CA LEU A 4 10.75 18.06 -3.85
C LEU A 4 9.98 17.79 -2.55
N ILE A 5 8.85 17.09 -2.64
CA ILE A 5 8.03 16.64 -1.51
C ILE A 5 7.78 15.14 -1.63
N PRO A 6 7.46 14.43 -0.53
CA PRO A 6 7.32 12.99 -0.60
C PRO A 6 6.13 12.58 -1.46
N LEU A 7 6.25 11.43 -2.13
CA LEU A 7 5.26 10.87 -3.05
C LEU A 7 4.76 9.52 -2.53
N LEU A 8 3.49 9.47 -2.15
CA LEU A 8 2.79 8.27 -1.72
C LEU A 8 2.16 7.58 -2.94
N LEU A 9 2.54 6.32 -3.17
CA LEU A 9 1.93 5.48 -4.18
C LEU A 9 0.85 4.59 -3.57
N TYR A 10 -0.28 4.45 -4.26
CA TYR A 10 -1.39 3.59 -3.82
C TYR A 10 -2.00 2.80 -4.97
N ASN A 11 -2.65 1.68 -4.63
CA ASN A 11 -3.44 0.89 -5.57
C ASN A 11 -4.82 1.55 -5.76
N ASP A 12 -5.12 2.04 -6.95
CA ASP A 12 -6.40 2.67 -7.28
C ASP A 12 -7.52 1.67 -7.58
N GLU A 13 -7.24 0.39 -7.81
CA GLU A 13 -8.26 -0.65 -7.93
C GLU A 13 -8.84 -1.03 -6.55
N CYS A 14 -8.05 -0.93 -5.48
CA CYS A 14 -8.46 -1.25 -4.12
C CYS A 14 -9.29 -0.12 -3.48
N GLY A 15 -10.56 -0.38 -3.16
CA GLY A 15 -11.48 0.60 -2.56
C GLY A 15 -11.01 1.14 -1.21
N VAL A 16 -10.33 0.31 -0.40
CA VAL A 16 -9.72 0.73 0.87
C VAL A 16 -8.56 1.68 0.62
N CYS A 17 -7.67 1.34 -0.30
CA CYS A 17 -6.55 2.20 -0.70
C CYS A 17 -7.03 3.56 -1.22
N ARG A 18 -8.07 3.60 -2.06
CA ARG A 18 -8.68 4.87 -2.52
C ARG A 18 -9.20 5.72 -1.36
N LYS A 19 -9.92 5.12 -0.40
CA LYS A 19 -10.46 5.85 0.76
C LYS A 19 -9.34 6.44 1.61
N ILE A 20 -8.29 5.68 1.87
CA ILE A 20 -7.12 6.13 2.63
C ILE A 20 -6.38 7.22 1.86
N ALA A 21 -6.09 7.02 0.58
CA ALA A 21 -5.42 8.00 -0.28
C ALA A 21 -6.18 9.34 -0.30
N ASN A 22 -7.51 9.30 -0.47
CA ASN A 22 -8.34 10.50 -0.44
C ASN A 22 -8.33 11.19 0.94
N TRP A 23 -8.28 10.43 2.03
CA TRP A 23 -8.11 10.99 3.37
C TRP A 23 -6.75 11.69 3.50
N VAL A 24 -5.66 11.07 3.03
CA VAL A 24 -4.32 11.66 3.04
C VAL A 24 -4.28 12.95 2.21
N ILE A 25 -4.81 12.95 0.99
CA ILE A 25 -4.87 14.15 0.12
C ILE A 25 -5.56 15.34 0.82
N ARG A 26 -6.62 15.08 1.58
CA ARG A 26 -7.32 16.13 2.33
C ARG A 26 -6.54 16.63 3.54
N ARG A 27 -5.71 15.79 4.14
CA ARG A 27 -5.03 16.07 5.41
C ARG A 27 -3.58 16.54 5.25
N ALA A 28 -2.91 16.17 4.17
CA ALA A 28 -1.53 16.55 3.89
C ALA A 28 -1.45 17.95 3.28
N LYS A 29 -1.99 18.94 3.98
CA LYS A 29 -1.95 20.36 3.63
C LYS A 29 -1.51 21.17 4.83
N ASN A 30 -0.54 22.06 4.64
CA ASN A 30 -0.09 22.99 5.68
C ASN A 30 -1.14 24.09 5.97
N ASP A 31 -0.84 24.98 6.90
CA ASP A 31 -1.74 26.08 7.30
C ASP A 31 -2.04 27.04 6.13
N SER A 32 -1.14 27.14 5.14
CA SER A 32 -1.32 27.91 3.90
C SER A 32 -2.13 27.16 2.82
N GLY A 33 -2.49 25.89 3.08
CA GLY A 33 -3.22 25.03 2.14
C GLY A 33 -2.35 24.31 1.10
N GLU A 34 -1.03 24.47 1.15
CA GLU A 34 -0.09 23.82 0.24
C GLU A 34 0.11 22.35 0.62
N ALA A 35 0.25 21.48 -0.38
CA ALA A 35 0.43 20.06 -0.15
C ALA A 35 1.79 19.75 0.47
N THR A 36 1.78 19.08 1.62
CA THR A 36 2.99 18.57 2.30
C THR A 36 3.42 17.19 1.79
N LEU A 37 2.54 16.53 1.03
CA LEU A 37 2.73 15.20 0.44
C LEU A 37 1.96 15.10 -0.87
N THR A 38 2.55 14.51 -1.90
CA THR A 38 1.84 14.14 -3.13
C THR A 38 1.34 12.69 -3.03
N VAL A 39 0.13 12.42 -3.51
CA VAL A 39 -0.45 11.07 -3.54
C VAL A 39 -0.79 10.71 -4.99
N LYS A 40 -0.31 9.59 -5.49
CA LYS A 40 -0.48 9.18 -6.89
C LYS A 40 -0.81 7.68 -7.02
N PRO A 41 -1.71 7.28 -7.94
CA PRO A 41 -1.91 5.87 -8.23
C PRO A 41 -0.66 5.24 -8.86
N ILE A 42 -0.42 3.96 -8.56
CA ILE A 42 0.68 3.15 -9.14
C ILE A 42 0.52 3.06 -10.67
N GLY A 43 -0.72 2.92 -11.14
CA GLY A 43 -1.06 2.75 -12.56
C GLY A 43 -0.57 1.43 -13.14
N GLU A 44 -0.83 1.21 -14.43
CA GLU A 44 -0.51 -0.06 -15.11
C GLU A 44 0.84 -0.05 -15.85
N ASN A 45 1.54 1.09 -15.92
CA ASN A 45 2.75 1.23 -16.72
C ASN A 45 4.03 0.90 -15.92
N PRO A 46 4.68 -0.26 -16.14
CA PRO A 46 5.88 -0.67 -15.41
C PRO A 46 7.08 0.25 -15.69
N ALA A 47 7.17 0.84 -16.88
CA ALA A 47 8.27 1.75 -17.21
C ALA A 47 8.19 3.04 -16.38
N ALA A 48 6.98 3.55 -16.15
CA ALA A 48 6.77 4.73 -15.31
C ALA A 48 7.16 4.49 -13.84
N LEU A 49 6.92 3.29 -13.31
CA LEU A 49 7.32 2.92 -11.96
C LEU A 49 8.84 2.75 -11.83
N LYS A 50 9.49 2.12 -12.81
CA LYS A 50 10.96 1.99 -12.85
C LYS A 50 11.67 3.34 -12.92
N LEU A 51 11.05 4.35 -13.55
CA LEU A 51 11.56 5.72 -13.54
C LEU A 51 11.49 6.38 -12.15
N LEU A 52 10.54 5.96 -11.30
CA LEU A 52 10.43 6.44 -9.92
C LEU A 52 11.40 5.72 -8.98
N ASN A 53 11.50 4.39 -9.12
CA ASN A 53 12.45 3.59 -8.39
C ASN A 53 12.82 2.35 -9.23
N PRO A 54 14.09 2.20 -9.66
CA PRO A 54 14.54 1.07 -10.48
C PRO A 54 14.32 -0.30 -9.84
N ASN A 55 14.30 -0.35 -8.51
CA ASN A 55 14.16 -1.58 -7.72
C ASN A 55 12.69 -1.91 -7.40
N LEU A 56 11.74 -1.08 -7.82
CA LEU A 56 10.32 -1.29 -7.54
C LEU A 56 9.66 -2.10 -8.65
N SER A 57 9.26 -3.34 -8.36
CA SER A 57 8.39 -4.09 -9.26
C SER A 57 6.93 -3.67 -9.08
N ILE A 58 6.12 -3.87 -10.12
CA ILE A 58 4.66 -3.64 -10.06
C ILE A 58 4.03 -4.47 -8.93
N TRP A 59 4.47 -5.71 -8.76
CA TRP A 59 3.90 -6.62 -7.76
C TRP A 59 4.23 -6.18 -6.34
N ASP A 60 5.46 -5.72 -6.11
CA ASP A 60 5.86 -5.15 -4.83
C ASP A 60 5.05 -3.90 -4.53
N ALA A 61 4.91 -3.01 -5.54
CA ALA A 61 4.12 -1.78 -5.45
C ALA A 61 2.67 -2.05 -4.99
N TYR A 62 2.06 -3.15 -5.46
CA TYR A 62 0.71 -3.55 -5.06
C TYR A 62 0.64 -4.27 -3.71
N ALA A 63 1.72 -4.91 -3.26
CA ALA A 63 1.77 -5.68 -2.02
C ALA A 63 1.92 -4.80 -0.78
N THR A 64 2.66 -3.69 -0.87
CA THR A 64 2.90 -2.79 0.27
C THR A 64 2.74 -1.32 -0.11
N ILE A 65 2.60 -0.47 0.90
CA ILE A 65 2.51 0.98 0.71
C ILE A 65 3.91 1.53 0.50
N HIS A 66 4.04 2.41 -0.49
CA HIS A 66 5.32 2.95 -0.93
C HIS A 66 5.32 4.46 -0.79
N LEU A 67 6.32 4.97 -0.11
CA LEU A 67 6.53 6.40 0.04
C LEU A 67 7.93 6.76 -0.47
N LEU A 68 7.98 7.50 -1.57
CA LEU A 68 9.22 8.02 -2.12
C LEU A 68 9.54 9.36 -1.46
N MET A 69 10.65 9.43 -0.73
CA MET A 69 11.09 10.63 -0.02
C MET A 69 11.79 11.62 -0.97
N PRO A 70 11.80 12.92 -0.61
CA PRO A 70 12.69 13.89 -1.24
C PRO A 70 14.14 13.41 -1.08
N GLY A 71 14.86 13.22 -2.19
CA GLY A 71 16.17 12.57 -2.20
C GLY A 71 16.18 11.13 -2.69
N GLY A 72 15.02 10.57 -3.05
CA GLY A 72 14.92 9.30 -3.79
C GLY A 72 14.91 8.04 -2.93
N GLN A 73 14.99 8.16 -1.60
CA GLN A 73 14.84 7.01 -0.72
C GLN A 73 13.40 6.52 -0.70
N MET A 74 13.21 5.20 -0.82
CA MET A 74 11.90 4.58 -0.70
C MET A 74 11.68 4.07 0.73
N ARG A 75 10.54 4.41 1.32
CA ARG A 75 10.05 3.85 2.59
C ARG A 75 8.91 2.88 2.26
N LEU A 76 8.85 1.79 3.01
CA LEU A 76 7.94 0.67 2.76
C LEU A 76 7.10 0.36 4.00
N GLY A 77 5.89 -0.16 3.80
CA GLY A 77 5.09 -0.75 4.87
C GLY A 77 4.87 0.19 6.05
N GLY A 78 5.13 -0.30 7.27
CA GLY A 78 4.97 0.49 8.50
C GLY A 78 5.87 1.72 8.57
N GLU A 79 7.04 1.72 7.93
CA GLU A 79 7.90 2.92 7.88
C GLU A 79 7.29 4.01 7.01
N ALA A 80 6.74 3.63 5.85
CA ALA A 80 6.00 4.55 4.99
C ALA A 80 4.77 5.12 5.72
N VAL A 81 4.06 4.31 6.50
CA VAL A 81 2.94 4.79 7.32
C VAL A 81 3.39 5.83 8.36
N ALA A 82 4.48 5.57 9.08
CA ALA A 82 5.02 6.51 10.05
C ALA A 82 5.41 7.86 9.39
N GLU A 83 6.04 7.81 8.22
CA GLU A 83 6.40 9.00 7.46
C GLU A 83 5.20 9.75 6.89
N VAL A 84 4.13 9.06 6.46
CA VAL A 84 2.88 9.72 6.07
C VAL A 84 2.31 10.51 7.26
N PHE A 85 2.31 9.94 8.47
CA PHE A 85 1.87 10.66 9.66
C PHE A 85 2.78 11.83 10.05
N ARG A 86 4.09 11.76 9.76
CA ARG A 86 5.02 12.90 9.92
C ARG A 86 4.69 14.05 8.98
N ASN A 87 4.21 13.75 7.78
CA ASN A 87 3.91 14.76 6.76
C ASN A 87 2.47 15.30 6.83
N ILE A 88 1.61 14.76 7.70
CA ILE A 88 0.25 15.28 7.92
C ILE A 88 0.25 16.22 9.15
N PRO A 89 -0.12 17.50 8.97
CA PRO A 89 -0.28 18.42 10.09
C PRO A 89 -1.32 17.93 11.11
N GLY A 90 -0.98 18.07 12.40
CA GLY A 90 -1.80 17.58 13.52
C GLY A 90 -1.59 16.11 13.90
N THR A 91 -0.90 15.30 13.07
CA THR A 91 -0.50 13.92 13.44
C THR A 91 1.00 13.77 13.69
N THR A 92 1.75 14.88 13.60
CA THR A 92 3.19 14.89 13.83
C THR A 92 3.54 14.37 15.22
N TRP A 93 2.84 14.78 16.27
CA TRP A 93 3.05 14.29 17.66
C TRP A 93 2.91 12.76 17.76
N PHE A 94 1.96 12.16 17.04
CA PHE A 94 1.75 10.71 17.03
C PHE A 94 2.92 9.99 16.36
N SER A 95 3.49 10.60 15.31
CA SER A 95 4.64 10.03 14.62
C SER A 95 5.94 10.01 15.45
N TRP A 96 6.06 10.88 16.46
CA TRP A 96 7.20 10.87 17.39
C TRP A 96 7.25 9.59 18.22
N ILE A 97 6.10 8.96 18.49
CA ILE A 97 6.03 7.69 19.23
C ILE A 97 6.80 6.60 18.48
N PHE A 98 6.75 6.59 17.15
CA PHE A 98 7.50 5.63 16.31
C PHE A 98 9.02 5.91 16.27
N SER A 99 9.46 7.10 16.66
CA SER A 99 10.88 7.47 16.78
C SER A 99 11.50 7.10 18.12
N VAL A 100 10.70 6.69 19.12
CA VAL A 100 11.19 6.38 20.46
C VAL A 100 12.09 5.16 20.41
N HIS A 101 13.35 5.32 20.85
CA HIS A 101 14.29 4.24 21.01
C HIS A 101 14.33 3.79 22.47
N LEU A 102 14.04 2.52 22.71
CA LEU A 102 14.14 1.86 24.00
C LEU A 102 15.14 0.72 23.85
N LEU A 103 16.28 0.80 24.55
CA LEU A 103 17.33 -0.21 24.53
C LEU A 103 17.84 -0.55 23.11
N GLY A 104 17.96 0.46 22.24
CA GLY A 104 18.40 0.29 20.85
C GLY A 104 17.33 -0.26 19.89
N LEU A 105 16.12 -0.53 20.39
CA LEU A 105 14.98 -0.98 19.60
C LEU A 105 13.96 0.16 19.43
N ARG A 106 13.17 0.10 18.35
CA ARG A 106 12.01 0.98 18.11
C ARG A 106 10.71 0.21 18.36
N PRO A 107 10.32 -0.05 19.61
CA PRO A 107 9.24 -1.00 19.92
C PRO A 107 7.92 -0.61 19.25
N PHE A 108 7.58 0.67 19.21
CA PHE A 108 6.36 1.15 18.55
C PHE A 108 6.41 0.99 17.03
N GLN A 109 7.57 1.17 16.41
CA GLN A 109 7.74 0.89 14.98
C GLN A 109 7.64 -0.62 14.70
N SER A 110 8.18 -1.47 15.58
CA SER A 110 8.05 -2.93 15.47
C SER A 110 6.59 -3.35 15.55
N VAL A 111 5.83 -2.81 16.52
CA VAL A 111 4.39 -3.06 16.64
C VAL A 111 3.64 -2.58 15.39
N LEU A 112 3.98 -1.40 14.87
CA LEU A 112 3.38 -0.86 13.65
C LEU A 112 3.67 -1.76 12.44
N ASN A 113 4.89 -2.26 12.31
CA ASN A 113 5.28 -3.17 11.23
C ASN A 113 4.46 -4.46 11.29
N VAL A 114 4.35 -5.07 12.48
CA VAL A 114 3.54 -6.28 12.69
C VAL A 114 2.06 -6.02 12.41
N ALA A 115 1.51 -4.93 12.94
CA ALA A 115 0.12 -4.56 12.70
C ALA A 115 -0.16 -4.33 11.20
N TYR A 116 0.80 -3.73 10.50
CA TYR A 116 0.73 -3.51 9.06
C TYR A 116 0.77 -4.82 8.27
N GLU A 117 1.63 -5.78 8.66
CA GLU A 117 1.68 -7.10 8.03
C GLU A 117 0.38 -7.88 8.21
N ILE A 118 -0.19 -7.86 9.42
CA ILE A 118 -1.50 -8.47 9.70
C ILE A 118 -2.57 -7.82 8.81
N LEU A 119 -2.59 -6.49 8.75
CA LEU A 119 -3.53 -5.75 7.91
C LEU A 119 -3.34 -6.08 6.42
N ALA A 120 -2.09 -6.14 5.95
CA ALA A 120 -1.76 -6.49 4.57
C ALA A 120 -2.28 -7.88 4.21
N ALA A 121 -2.13 -8.84 5.12
CA ALA A 121 -2.65 -10.19 4.91
C ALA A 121 -4.18 -10.29 5.04
N ALA A 122 -4.83 -9.35 5.74
CA ALA A 122 -6.28 -9.24 5.82
C ALA A 122 -6.90 -8.50 4.62
N ARG A 123 -6.13 -7.79 3.78
CA ARG A 123 -6.64 -7.04 2.61
C ARG A 123 -7.51 -7.85 1.63
N PRO A 124 -7.23 -9.14 1.35
CA PRO A 124 -8.11 -9.95 0.52
C PRO A 124 -9.52 -10.09 1.12
N ILE A 125 -9.63 -10.12 2.45
CA ILE A 125 -10.92 -10.20 3.16
C ILE A 125 -11.71 -8.88 3.01
N PHE A 126 -11.02 -7.76 2.87
CA PHE A 126 -11.63 -6.45 2.62
C PHE A 126 -11.93 -6.17 1.14
N GLY A 127 -11.85 -7.19 0.27
CA GLY A 127 -12.16 -7.07 -1.16
C GLY A 127 -11.05 -6.42 -1.99
N CYS A 128 -9.80 -6.43 -1.51
CA CYS A 128 -8.65 -5.99 -2.30
C CYS A 128 -7.88 -7.20 -2.85
N GLU A 129 -8.49 -7.91 -3.81
CA GLU A 129 -7.90 -9.07 -4.49
C GLU A 129 -6.65 -8.72 -5.33
N SER A 130 -6.53 -7.44 -5.72
CA SER A 130 -5.39 -6.89 -6.46
C SER A 130 -4.20 -6.51 -5.55
N CYS A 131 -4.39 -6.43 -4.23
CA CYS A 131 -3.33 -6.06 -3.27
C CYS A 131 -2.61 -7.27 -2.69
N GLY A 132 -1.72 -7.87 -3.48
CA GLY A 132 -0.77 -8.87 -3.03
C GLY A 132 -1.36 -10.26 -2.77
N THR A 133 -0.53 -11.29 -2.91
CA THR A 133 -0.87 -12.66 -2.53
C THR A 133 -0.79 -12.80 -1.01
N PRO A 134 -1.79 -13.44 -0.36
CA PRO A 134 -1.78 -13.64 1.08
C PRO A 134 -0.53 -14.43 1.51
N SER A 135 0.08 -14.05 2.63
CA SER A 135 1.24 -14.76 3.18
C SER A 135 0.90 -16.25 3.40
N PRO A 136 1.88 -17.17 3.34
CA PRO A 136 1.63 -18.60 3.54
C PRO A 136 0.94 -18.91 4.87
N PHE A 137 1.25 -18.15 5.92
CA PHE A 137 0.63 -18.27 7.25
C PHE A 137 -0.85 -17.90 7.24
N ILE A 138 -1.24 -16.88 6.48
CA ILE A 138 -2.63 -16.45 6.38
C ILE A 138 -3.42 -17.35 5.42
N GLN A 139 -2.78 -17.90 4.38
CA GLN A 139 -3.38 -18.98 3.59
C GLN A 139 -3.67 -20.21 4.46
N PHE A 140 -2.74 -20.55 5.35
CA PHE A 140 -2.93 -21.63 6.33
C PHE A 140 -4.10 -21.33 7.29
N LEU A 141 -4.15 -20.12 7.89
CA LEU A 141 -5.27 -19.72 8.76
C LEU A 141 -6.61 -19.65 8.01
N ARG A 142 -6.63 -19.18 6.75
CA ARG A 142 -7.81 -19.19 5.87
C ARG A 142 -8.28 -20.63 5.63
N GLY A 143 -7.37 -21.56 5.39
CA GLY A 143 -7.68 -22.99 5.26
C GLY A 143 -8.33 -23.57 6.51
N ILE A 144 -7.88 -23.16 7.69
CA ILE A 144 -8.49 -23.56 8.97
C ILE A 144 -9.89 -22.93 9.13
N LEU A 145 -10.03 -21.63 8.89
CA LEU A 145 -11.31 -20.91 8.99
C LEU A 145 -12.37 -21.44 8.02
N LEU A 146 -12.00 -21.76 6.78
CA LEU A 146 -12.90 -22.36 5.79
C LEU A 146 -13.35 -23.77 6.20
N LYS A 147 -12.45 -24.57 6.78
CA LYS A 147 -12.80 -25.89 7.35
C LYS A 147 -13.79 -25.79 8.52
N VAL A 148 -13.61 -24.79 9.39
CA VAL A 148 -14.49 -24.58 10.56
C VAL A 148 -15.85 -24.01 10.17
N THR A 149 -15.90 -23.17 9.14
CA THR A 149 -17.14 -22.50 8.71
C THR A 149 -17.93 -23.25 7.62
N GLY A 150 -17.41 -24.39 7.14
CA GLY A 150 -18.10 -25.25 6.17
C GLY A 150 -18.34 -24.61 4.79
N LYS A 151 -17.70 -23.48 4.49
CA LYS A 151 -17.83 -22.80 3.19
C LYS A 151 -16.82 -23.38 2.19
N HIS A 152 -17.34 -23.97 1.12
CA HIS A 152 -16.54 -24.42 -0.02
C HIS A 152 -15.92 -23.24 -0.78
N GLU A 153 -14.72 -23.51 -1.29
CA GLU A 153 -13.83 -22.62 -2.02
C GLU A 153 -14.44 -22.15 -3.35
N VAL A 154 -14.64 -20.85 -3.51
CA VAL A 154 -14.76 -20.24 -4.85
C VAL A 154 -13.33 -19.97 -5.31
N ARG A 155 -12.84 -20.77 -6.27
CA ARG A 155 -11.57 -20.52 -6.97
C ARG A 155 -11.59 -19.09 -7.52
N PRO A 156 -10.60 -18.23 -7.23
CA PRO A 156 -10.35 -17.09 -8.09
C PRO A 156 -9.90 -17.66 -9.44
N HIS A 157 -10.62 -17.31 -10.50
CA HIS A 157 -10.29 -17.75 -11.85
C HIS A 157 -8.86 -17.34 -12.19
N LEU A 158 -7.99 -18.34 -12.31
CA LEU A 158 -6.78 -18.29 -13.11
C LEU A 158 -7.14 -17.70 -14.48
N GLY A 159 -6.39 -16.69 -14.92
CA GLY A 159 -6.72 -15.85 -16.06
C GLY A 159 -7.27 -16.60 -17.27
N THR A 160 -8.36 -16.07 -17.82
CA THR A 160 -8.81 -16.40 -19.17
C THR A 160 -7.96 -15.59 -20.15
N PRO A 161 -7.17 -16.21 -21.04
CA PRO A 161 -6.59 -15.50 -22.17
C PRO A 161 -7.70 -15.33 -23.22
N LEU A 162 -8.36 -14.18 -23.28
CA LEU A 162 -9.23 -13.85 -24.41
C LEU A 162 -8.43 -13.18 -25.52
N LEU A 163 -7.72 -14.02 -26.25
CA LEU A 163 -7.26 -13.74 -27.61
C LEU A 163 -8.26 -14.43 -28.56
N LYS A 164 -9.19 -13.68 -29.16
CA LYS A 164 -9.59 -13.75 -30.59
C LYS A 164 -10.93 -13.06 -30.92
N SER A 165 -10.84 -12.23 -31.95
CA SER A 165 -11.78 -11.99 -33.06
C SER A 165 -13.18 -11.43 -32.78
N SER A 166 -13.44 -10.21 -33.27
CA SER A 166 -14.44 -9.93 -34.33
C SER A 166 -14.34 -8.46 -34.76
N ILE A 167 -13.60 -8.15 -35.82
CA ILE A 167 -14.14 -7.67 -37.11
C ILE A 167 -15.69 -7.61 -37.15
N ARG A 168 -16.26 -6.40 -37.24
CA ARG A 168 -17.06 -5.92 -38.39
C ARG A 168 -17.43 -4.43 -38.27
N PRO A 169 -17.70 -3.77 -39.42
CA PRO A 169 -17.78 -2.32 -39.55
C PRO A 169 -19.21 -1.80 -39.41
N SER A 170 -19.33 -0.48 -39.32
CA SER A 170 -20.50 0.30 -39.73
C SER A 170 -19.99 1.54 -40.46
#